data_AF-A0A9D6V001-F1
#
_entry.id   AF-A0A9D6V001-F1
#
_cell.length_a   1.000
_cell.length_b   1.000
_cell.length_c   1.000
_cell.angle_alpha   90.00
_cell.angle_beta   90.00
_cell.angle_gamma   90.00
#
_symmetry.space_group_name_H-M   'P 1'
#
loop_
_entity.id
_entity.type
_entity.pdbx_description
1 polymer ?
#
loop_
_entity_poly.entity_id
_entity_poly.type
_entity_poly.pdbx_seq_one_letter_code
_entity_poly.pdbx_strand_id
1 'polypeptide(L)' 'MEGDNSLKEMRKAIDALTVIARQLYEASEDFPAVNRNSKRLLASVEMLKINVEEV' A
#
# COMPACT_ATOMS: atom_id res chain seq x y z
N MET A 1 -17.55 19.32 5.47
CA MET A 1 -16.42 18.98 6.36
C MET A 1 -16.24 17.47 6.57
N GLU A 2 -17.18 16.60 6.19
CA GLU A 2 -17.01 15.14 6.32
C GLU A 2 -16.05 14.53 5.28
N GLY A 3 -16.02 15.03 4.04
CA GLY A 3 -15.16 14.47 2.99
C GLY A 3 -13.65 14.57 3.26
N ASP A 4 -13.23 15.64 3.95
CA ASP A 4 -11.81 15.91 4.23
C ASP A 4 -11.25 14.98 5.32
N ASN A 5 -12.09 14.60 6.30
CA ASN A 5 -11.69 13.64 7.32
C ASN A 5 -11.59 12.21 6.76
N SER A 6 -12.53 11.81 5.90
CA SER A 6 -12.49 10.51 5.22
C SER A 6 -11.26 10.36 4.32
N LEU A 7 -10.87 11.41 3.59
CA LEU A 7 -9.67 11.40 2.75
C LEU A 7 -8.40 11.21 3.59
N LYS A 8 -8.32 11.90 4.74
CA LYS A 8 -7.20 11.77 5.68
C LYS A 8 -7.09 10.35 6.27
N GLU A 9 -8.22 9.72 6.57
CA GLU A 9 -8.25 8.33 7.06
C GLU A 9 -7.82 7.33 5.98
N MET A 10 -8.27 7.52 4.73
CA MET A 10 -7.81 6.71 3.60
C MET A 10 -6.30 6.83 3.37
N ARG A 11 -5.74 8.05 3.40
CA ARG A 11 -4.29 8.27 3.28
C ARG A 11 -3.52 7.51 4.37
N LYS A 12 -3.95 7.63 5.64
CA LYS A 12 -3.33 6.90 6.75
C LYS A 12 -3.38 5.39 6.56
N ALA A 13 -4.52 4.85 6.10
CA ALA A 13 -4.67 3.43 5.85
C ALA A 13 -3.75 2.94 4.72
N ILE A 14 -3.65 3.71 3.63
CA ILE A 14 -2.74 3.42 2.50
C ILE A 14 -1.29 3.44 2.97
N ASP A 15 -0.87 4.45 3.73
CA ASP A 15 0.50 4.52 4.26
C ASP A 15 0.85 3.31 5.13
N ALA A 16 -0.07 2.89 6.00
CA ALA A 16 0.12 1.70 6.83
C ALA A 16 0.24 0.42 5.98
N LEU A 17 -0.59 0.27 4.94
CA LEU A 17 -0.50 -0.85 3.99
C LEU A 17 0.82 -0.84 3.21
N THR A 18 1.33 0.33 2.83
CA THR A 18 2.61 0.46 2.13
C THR A 18 3.75 -0.11 2.97
N VAL A 19 3.79 0.25 4.26
CA VAL A 19 4.82 -0.25 5.19
C VAL A 19 4.74 -1.77 5.31
N ILE A 20 3.54 -2.33 5.51
CA ILE A 20 3.34 -3.78 5.66
C ILE A 20 3.71 -4.52 4.37
N ALA A 21 3.25 -4.05 3.21
CA ALA A 21 3.54 -4.67 1.92
C ALA A 21 5.04 -4.66 1.61
N ARG A 22 5.74 -3.57 1.95
CA ARG A 22 7.19 -3.46 1.80
C ARG A 22 7.93 -4.41 2.72
N GLN A 23 7.57 -4.49 3.99
CA GLN A 23 8.16 -5.43 4.94
C GLN A 23 7.98 -6.88 4.50
N LEU A 24 6.79 -7.24 4.01
CA LEU A 24 6.51 -8.57 3.48
C LEU A 24 7.35 -8.87 2.22
N TYR A 25 7.50 -7.90 1.32
CA TYR A 25 8.34 -8.03 0.13
C TYR A 25 9.82 -8.26 0.51
N GLU A 26 10.36 -7.45 1.41
CA GLU A 26 11.75 -7.56 1.86
C GLU A 26 12.00 -8.88 2.61
N ALA A 27 11.07 -9.34 3.44
CA ALA A 27 11.19 -10.59 4.19
C ALA A 27 10.95 -11.87 3.35
N SER A 28 10.51 -11.74 2.10
CA SER A 28 10.12 -12.89 1.28
C SER A 28 11.13 -13.25 0.18
N GLU A 29 12.33 -12.66 0.17
CA GLU A 29 13.36 -12.87 -0.85
C GLU A 29 13.63 -14.36 -1.15
N ASP A 30 13.75 -15.18 -0.10
CA ASP A 30 14.00 -16.64 -0.21
C ASP A 30 12.76 -17.46 -0.60
N PHE A 31 11.59 -16.82 -0.75
CA PHE A 31 10.32 -17.46 -1.08
C PHE A 31 9.76 -16.87 -2.38
N PRO A 32 10.19 -17.33 -3.57
CA PRO A 32 9.92 -16.65 -4.84
C PRO A 32 8.45 -16.39 -5.15
N ALA A 33 7.55 -17.31 -4.77
CA ALA A 33 6.12 -17.13 -4.96
C ALA A 33 5.55 -16.02 -4.05
N VAL A 34 5.99 -15.99 -2.79
CA VAL A 34 5.61 -14.96 -1.82
C VAL A 34 6.19 -13.62 -2.24
N ASN A 35 7.45 -13.56 -2.64
CA ASN A 35 8.09 -12.33 -3.13
C ASN A 35 7.34 -11.72 -4.31
N ARG A 36 7.01 -12.52 -5.34
CA ARG A 36 6.23 -12.05 -6.49
C ARG A 36 4.87 -11.49 -6.10
N ASN A 37 4.16 -12.16 -5.18
CA ASN A 37 2.86 -11.68 -4.73
C ASN A 37 2.98 -10.43 -3.85
N SER A 38 4.00 -10.34 -3.01
CA SER A 38 4.28 -9.16 -2.18
C SER A 38 4.63 -7.94 -3.03
N LYS A 39 5.39 -8.14 -4.12
CA LYS A 39 5.67 -7.10 -5.11
C LYS A 39 4.40 -6.61 -5.81
N ARG A 40 3.46 -7.51 -6.13
CA ARG A 40 2.15 -7.13 -6.70
C ARG A 40 1.31 -6.33 -5.71
N LEU A 41 1.28 -6.74 -4.44
CA LEU A 41 0.61 -5.98 -3.39
C LEU A 41 1.18 -4.57 -3.26
N LEU A 42 2.52 -4.44 -3.24
CA LEU A 42 3.17 -3.13 -3.19
C LEU A 42 2.75 -2.23 -4.37
N ALA A 43 2.74 -2.77 -5.59
CA ALA A 43 2.28 -2.02 -6.77
C ALA A 43 0.82 -1.59 -6.66
N SER A 44 -0.07 -2.46 -6.15
CA SER A 44 -1.48 -2.10 -5.94
C SER A 44 -1.64 -1.00 -4.89
N VAL A 45 -0.87 -1.01 -3.81
CA VAL A 45 -0.93 0.03 -2.77
C VAL A 45 -0.40 1.37 -3.30
N GLU A 46 0.67 1.36 -4.10
CA GLU A 46 1.15 2.58 -4.78
C GLU A 46 0.07 3.17 -5.71
N MET A 47 -0.67 2.32 -6.43
CA MET A 47 -1.81 2.80 -7.24
C MET A 47 -2.92 3.43 -6.40
N LEU A 48 -3.24 2.86 -5.23
CA LEU A 48 -4.20 3.47 -4.31
C LEU A 48 -3.73 4.84 -3.84
N LYS A 49 -2.43 4.98 -3.56
CA LYS A 49 -1.83 6.25 -3.15
C LYS A 49 -1.98 7.32 -4.23
N ILE A 50 -1.63 7.01 -5.48
CA ILE A 50 -1.81 7.91 -6.63
C ILE A 50 -3.28 8.35 -6.73
N ASN A 51 -4.21 7.39 -6.74
CA ASN A 51 -5.65 7.68 -6.87
C ASN A 51 -6.21 8.57 -5.75
N VAL A 52 -5.63 8.52 -4.54
CA VAL A 52 -6.05 9.34 -3.39
C VAL A 52 -5.34 10.70 -3.36
N GLU A 53 -4.17 10.81 -3.97
CA GLU A 53 -3.44 12.08 -4.13
C GLU A 53 -3.99 12.94 -5.28
N GLU A 54 -4.59 12.33 -6.31
CA GLU A 54 -5.24 13.01 -7.43
C GLU A 54 -6.63 13.60 -7.12
N VAL A 55 -7.19 13.30 -5.94
CA VAL A 55 -8.53 13.75 -5.47
C VAL A 55 -8.46 15.03 -4.65
#